data_AF-A0A7X3MN10-F1
#
_entry.id   AF-A0A7X3MN10-F1
#
_cell.length_a   1.000
_cell.length_b   1.000
_cell.length_c   1.000
_cell.angle_alpha   90.00
_cell.angle_beta   90.00
_cell.angle_gamma   90.00
#
_symmetry.space_group_name_H-M   'P 1'
#
loop_
_entity.id
_entity.type
_entity.pdbx_description
1 polymer ?
#
loop_
_entity_poly.entity_id
_entity_poly.type
_entity_poly.pdbx_seq_one_letter_code
_entity_poly.pdbx_strand_id
1 'polypeptide(L)' 'MTSEEINELNAARESLVKRRREMARQIAEAPLPSVEMAEELSKVLTAIEALDRALNEAGHPYMSQTVVDQMRADV' A
#
# COMPACT_ATOMS: atom_id res chain seq x y z
N MET A 1 -5.69 0.96 -18.99
CA MET A 1 -4.61 0.41 -18.17
C MET A 1 -4.28 -0.97 -18.71
N THR A 2 -3.01 -1.23 -19.06
CA THR A 2 -2.55 -2.54 -19.51
C THR A 2 -2.34 -3.46 -18.30
N SER A 3 -2.23 -4.77 -18.55
CA SER A 3 -1.91 -5.74 -17.50
C SER A 3 -0.55 -5.48 -16.85
N GLU A 4 0.41 -4.93 -17.60
CA GLU A 4 1.72 -4.54 -17.08
C GLU A 4 1.60 -3.35 -16.12
N GLU A 5 0.89 -2.29 -16.52
CA GLU A 5 0.61 -1.13 -15.65
C GLU A 5 -0.12 -1.54 -14.35
N ILE A 6 -1.09 -2.45 -14.44
CA ILE A 6 -1.77 -3.00 -13.24
C ILE A 6 -0.78 -3.69 -12.30
N ASN A 7 0.13 -4.51 -12.84
CA ASN A 7 1.13 -5.21 -12.04
C ASN A 7 2.12 -4.24 -11.39
N GLU A 8 2.55 -3.21 -12.12
CA GLU A 8 3.41 -2.15 -11.59
C GLU A 8 2.75 -1.39 -10.45
N LEU A 9 1.48 -1.01 -10.60
CA LEU A 9 0.72 -0.33 -9.54
C LEU A 9 0.56 -1.22 -8.30
N ASN A 10 0.26 -2.51 -8.48
CA ASN A 10 0.19 -3.47 -7.39
C ASN A 10 1.55 -3.59 -6.65
N ALA A 11 2.66 -3.71 -7.39
CA ALA A 11 4.00 -3.79 -6.81
C ALA A 11 4.41 -2.51 -6.07
N ALA A 12 4.09 -1.34 -6.63
CA ALA A 12 4.32 -0.05 -6.00
C ALA A 12 3.53 0.06 -4.69
N ARG A 13 2.26 -0.33 -4.71
CA ARG A 13 1.39 -0.32 -3.53
C ARG A 13 1.93 -1.22 -2.42
N GLU A 14 2.35 -2.44 -2.76
CA GLU A 14 2.94 -3.35 -1.77
C GLU A 14 4.20 -2.79 -1.12
N SER A 15 5.06 -2.15 -1.92
CA SER A 15 6.27 -1.51 -1.44
C SER A 15 5.95 -0.36 -0.48
N LEU A 16 4.95 0.48 -0.80
CA LEU A 16 4.51 1.55 0.09
C LEU A 16 3.86 1.02 1.37
N VAL A 17 3.10 -0.08 1.32
CA VAL A 17 2.55 -0.72 2.53
C VAL A 17 3.65 -1.23 3.45
N LYS A 18 4.73 -1.81 2.89
CA LYS A 18 5.93 -2.20 3.67
C LYS A 18 6.57 -0.97 4.32
N ARG A 19 6.78 0.11 3.57
CA ARG A 19 7.34 1.36 4.09
C ARG A 19 6.47 1.97 5.20
N ARG A 20 5.15 2.04 4.99
CA ARG A 20 4.18 2.49 6.00
C ARG A 20 4.31 1.71 7.31
N ARG A 21 4.43 0.37 7.24
CA ARG A 21 4.60 -0.49 8.43
C ARG A 21 5.90 -0.18 9.17
N GLU A 22 6.99 0.01 8.45
CA GLU A 22 8.29 0.37 9.03
C GLU A 22 8.22 1.74 9.72
N MET A 23 7.68 2.76 9.05
CA MET A 23 7.53 4.10 9.62
C MET A 23 6.62 4.12 10.85
N ALA A 24 5.52 3.36 10.83
CA ALA A 24 4.65 3.22 11.98
C ALA A 24 5.38 2.63 13.20
N ARG A 25 6.27 1.64 12.99
CA ARG A 25 7.14 1.10 14.06
C ARG A 25 8.13 2.15 14.56
N GLN A 26 8.80 2.85 13.66
CA GLN A 26 9.74 3.92 14.03
C GLN A 26 9.07 5.02 14.86
N ILE A 27 7.85 5.43 14.49
CA ILE A 27 7.05 6.39 15.27
C ILE A 27 6.68 5.82 16.64
N ALA A 28 6.26 4.56 16.72
CA ALA A 28 5.88 3.94 17.99
C ALA A 28 7.06 3.77 18.96
N GLU A 29 8.27 3.54 18.43
CA GLU A 29 9.50 3.35 19.22
C GLU A 29 10.18 4.68 19.61
N ALA A 30 9.82 5.80 18.96
CA ALA A 30 10.39 7.10 19.26
C ALA A 30 9.86 7.66 20.60
N PRO A 31 10.73 8.05 21.56
CA PRO A 31 10.30 8.61 22.85
C PRO A 31 9.44 9.87 22.73
N LEU A 32 9.69 10.67 21.68
CA LEU A 32 8.89 11.82 21.30
C LEU A 32 8.93 11.95 19.77
N PRO A 33 7.93 11.41 19.04
CA PRO A 33 7.88 11.50 17.59
C PRO A 33 7.80 12.94 17.12
N SER A 34 8.50 13.28 16.03
CA SER A 34 8.44 14.62 15.44
C SER A 34 7.21 14.77 14.52
N VAL A 35 6.81 16.02 14.30
CA VAL A 35 5.77 16.35 13.30
C VAL A 35 6.18 15.87 11.91
N GLU A 36 7.46 16.02 11.54
CA GLU A 36 8.00 15.55 10.26
C GLU A 36 7.78 14.04 10.06
N MET A 37 7.97 13.21 11.09
CA MET A 37 7.69 11.76 11.00
C MET A 37 6.21 11.49 10.68
N ALA A 38 5.30 12.25 11.30
CA ALA A 38 3.86 12.13 11.05
C ALA A 38 3.47 12.62 9.65
N GLU A 39 4.08 13.71 9.18
CA GLU A 39 3.88 14.24 7.83
C GLU A 39 4.37 13.26 6.76
N GLU A 40 5.56 12.67 6.94
CA GLU A 40 6.10 11.66 6.02
C GLU A 40 5.20 10.42 5.97
N LEU A 41 4.70 9.95 7.12
CA LEU A 41 3.75 8.84 7.15
C LEU A 41 2.45 9.19 6.39
N SER A 42 1.97 10.43 6.57
CA SER A 42 0.76 10.91 5.89
C SER A 42 0.92 10.96 4.37
N LYS A 43 2.11 11.35 3.88
CA LYS A 43 2.43 11.32 2.44
C LYS A 43 2.40 9.90 1.89
N VAL A 44 2.96 8.93 2.61
CA VAL A 44 2.93 7.51 2.22
C VAL A 44 1.50 6.97 2.19
N LEU A 45 0.66 7.31 3.19
CA LEU A 45 -0.75 6.92 3.21
C LEU A 45 -1.51 7.49 2.01
N THR A 46 -1.32 8.77 1.72
CA THR A 46 -1.94 9.44 0.55
C THR A 46 -1.53 8.79 -0.77
N ALA A 47 -0.25 8.40 -0.90
CA ALA A 47 0.23 7.70 -2.08
C ALA A 47 -0.42 6.30 -2.25
N ILE A 48 -0.59 5.55 -1.15
CA ILE A 48 -1.30 4.25 -1.19
C ILE A 48 -2.75 4.44 -1.65
N GLU A 49 -3.47 5.43 -1.10
CA GLU A 49 -4.85 5.72 -1.48
C GLU A 49 -4.98 6.13 -2.95
N ALA A 50 -4.00 6.88 -3.48
CA ALA A 50 -3.97 7.25 -4.89
C ALA A 50 -3.82 6.02 -5.79
N LEU A 51 -2.95 5.07 -5.43
CA LEU A 51 -2.80 3.81 -6.16
C LEU A 51 -4.06 2.95 -6.08
N ASP A 52 -4.67 2.84 -4.88
CA ASP A 52 -5.94 2.13 -4.68
C ASP A 52 -7.06 2.70 -5.55
N ARG A 53 -7.14 4.04 -5.64
CA ARG A 53 -8.10 4.71 -6.51
C ARG A 53 -7.85 4.40 -7.98
N ALA A 54 -6.61 4.49 -8.45
CA ALA A 54 -6.26 4.19 -9.84
C ALA A 54 -6.59 2.73 -10.23
N LEU A 55 -6.28 1.79 -9.35
CA LEU A 55 -6.61 0.37 -9.50
C LEU A 55 -8.14 0.14 -9.55
N ASN A 56 -8.89 0.79 -8.65
CA ASN A 56 -10.36 0.73 -8.65
C ASN A 56 -10.98 1.32 -9.91
N GLU A 57 -10.51 2.49 -10.36
CA GLU A 57 -11.00 3.16 -11.58
C GLU A 57 -10.76 2.32 -12.84
N ALA A 58 -9.69 1.52 -12.86
CA ALA A 58 -9.41 0.58 -13.95
C ALA A 58 -10.21 -0.73 -13.88
N GLY A 59 -11.05 -0.94 -12.85
CA GLY A 59 -11.78 -2.19 -12.66
C GLY A 59 -10.93 -3.34 -12.10
N HIS A 60 -9.75 -3.03 -11.56
CA HIS A 60 -8.82 -4.00 -10.95
C HIS A 60 -8.50 -3.62 -9.50
N PRO A 61 -9.49 -3.65 -8.56
CA PRO A 61 -9.23 -3.37 -7.15
C PRO A 61 -8.06 -4.18 -6.60
N TYR A 62 -7.22 -3.58 -5.75
CA TYR A 62 -6.14 -4.32 -5.10
C TYR A 62 -6.72 -5.48 -4.28
N MET A 63 -6.23 -6.68 -4.54
CA MET A 63 -6.47 -7.87 -3.71
C MET A 63 -5.14 -8.27 -3.09
N SER A 64 -5.11 -8.49 -1.77
CA SER A 64 -3.88 -8.94 -1.14
C SER A 64 -3.51 -10.34 -1.63
N GLN A 65 -2.22 -10.64 -1.74
CA GLN A 65 -1.76 -11.96 -2.17
C GLN A 65 -2.38 -13.09 -1.34
N THR A 66 -2.54 -12.89 -0.03
CA THR A 66 -3.24 -13.83 0.85
C THR A 66 -4.68 -14.10 0.43
N VAL A 67 -5.43 -13.06 0.02
CA VAL A 67 -6.80 -13.22 -0.47
C VAL A 67 -6.80 -13.92 -1.83
N VAL A 68 -5.86 -13.58 -2.72
CA VAL A 68 -5.72 -14.24 -4.02
C VAL A 68 -5.41 -15.73 -3.86
N ASP A 69 -4.50 -16.07 -2.94
CA ASP A 69 -4.11 -17.45 -2.66
C ASP A 69 -5.28 -18.25 -2.04
N GLN A 70 -6.04 -17.63 -1.13
CA GLN A 70 -7.26 -18.22 -0.55
C GLN A 70 -8.30 -18.52 -1.64
N MET A 71 -8.60 -17.56 -2.52
CA MET A 71 -9.56 -17.74 -3.60
C MET A 71 -9.14 -18.84 -4.60
N ARG A 72 -7.83 -19.04 -4.81
CA ARG A 72 -7.32 -20.12 -5.66
C ARG A 72 -7.42 -21.49 -5.01
N ALA A 73 -7.37 -21.57 -3.68
CA ALA A 73 -7.51 -22.82 -2.94
C ALA A 73 -8.98 -23.29 -2.86
N ASP A 74 -9.93 -22.37 -3.05
CA ASP A 74 -11.37 -22.62 -2.95
C ASP A 74 -12.06 -23.01 -4.30
N VAL A 75 -11.28 -23.25 -5.37
CA VAL A 75 -11.75 -23.65 -6.73
C VAL A 75 -11.20 -25.03 -7.10
#